data_AF-A0A4R8HNV8-F1
#
_entry.id   AF-A0A4R8HNV8-F1
#
_cell.length_a   1.000
_cell.length_b   1.000
_cell.length_c   1.000
_cell.angle_alpha   90.00
_cell.angle_beta   90.00
_cell.angle_gamma   90.00
#
_symmetry.space_group_name_H-M   'P 1'
#
loop_
_entity.id
_entity.type
_entity.pdbx_description
1 polymer ?
#
loop_
_entity_poly.entity_id
_entity_poly.type
_entity_poly.pdbx_seq_one_letter_code
_entity_poly.pdbx_strand_id
1 'polypeptide(L)'
;MADYYSLLARAVAALPQSAPESRQAVYERARKALFNQLRSIQPPVAEEDIEAEGRALDEAIARLELEVVREQSGREPVAAPAPKEKRAPEPETKEPLKSAEPVEPKPEKPVPVENAPLAEKAPSAEKPASLEDAPTQPQRPPAPLPPLPEPTSVSRRVIVIGGVLAAVVALVAVLALQFRERPEDLAKLQPEPSAVESGEGGKLADRIGGESDASPPPSRAPSEQRSQPVAVAQKAELWVAAPEEAAKVKTFPGTVVWRLDSMPAGPGQPVSPAIRGEIDFPTAKLKTTIVIQKNLDPTLSASHTVNLSFNLGAGNELKRIKAIGPIQMRRPEAQSGEQVAGVPVPITDNAFLIGLLRGNREARNVVLLRSPMVLDLPLQLEDGRAATISLEKGPGGERVFADALDAWSK
;
A
#
# COMPACT_ATOMS: atom_id res chain seq x y z
N MET A 1 -0.99 -18.82 16.30
CA MET A 1 0.47 -19.04 16.40
C MET A 1 1.13 -17.97 15.54
N ALA A 2 2.11 -17.25 16.08
CA ALA A 2 2.74 -16.16 15.34
C ALA A 2 3.59 -16.71 14.19
N ASP A 3 3.62 -16.02 13.06
CA ASP A 3 4.46 -16.41 11.91
C ASP A 3 5.89 -15.90 12.12
N TYR A 4 6.65 -16.65 12.93
CA TYR A 4 8.06 -16.35 13.22
C TYR A 4 8.95 -16.45 11.99
N TYR A 5 8.61 -17.34 11.06
CA TYR A 5 9.40 -17.59 9.87
C TYR A 5 9.43 -16.37 8.95
N SER A 6 8.27 -15.77 8.66
CA SER A 6 8.19 -14.57 7.81
C SER A 6 8.94 -13.36 8.38
N LEU A 7 8.93 -13.21 9.72
CA LEU A 7 9.66 -12.13 10.40
C LEU A 7 11.18 -12.33 10.35
N LEU A 8 11.64 -13.56 10.60
CA LEU A 8 13.06 -13.91 10.55
C LEU A 8 13.62 -13.84 9.12
N ALA A 9 12.88 -14.32 8.13
CA ALA A 9 13.28 -14.28 6.72
C ALA A 9 13.50 -12.83 6.25
N ARG A 10 12.60 -11.91 6.62
CA ARG A 10 12.75 -10.48 6.31
C ARG A 10 13.94 -9.85 7.01
N ALA A 11 14.18 -10.18 8.28
CA ALA A 11 15.30 -9.65 9.05
C ALA A 11 16.66 -10.12 8.49
N VAL A 12 16.75 -11.38 8.08
CA VAL A 12 17.95 -11.95 7.44
C VAL A 12 18.18 -11.36 6.04
N ALA A 13 17.12 -11.15 5.25
CA ALA A 13 17.20 -10.56 3.91
C ALA A 13 17.64 -9.08 3.91
N ALA A 14 17.47 -8.38 5.03
CA ALA A 14 17.88 -6.98 5.18
C ALA A 14 19.37 -6.80 5.53
N LEU A 15 20.13 -7.88 5.76
CA LEU A 15 21.54 -7.82 6.13
C LEU A 15 22.44 -7.77 4.87
N PRO A 16 23.37 -6.79 4.74
CA PRO A 16 24.16 -6.56 3.52
C PRO A 16 25.26 -7.62 3.22
N GLN A 17 25.37 -8.66 4.04
CA GLN A 17 26.07 -9.90 3.72
C GLN A 17 25.54 -10.93 4.70
N SER A 18 24.78 -11.92 4.21
CA SER A 18 24.18 -12.98 5.02
C SER A 18 25.24 -13.98 5.50
N ALA A 19 26.28 -13.51 6.20
CA ALA A 19 27.28 -14.34 6.84
C ALA A 19 26.64 -15.14 7.99
N PRO A 20 27.06 -16.41 8.21
CA PRO A 20 26.43 -17.29 9.20
C PRO A 20 26.42 -16.68 10.61
N GLU A 21 27.50 -16.01 11.02
CA GLU A 21 27.60 -15.35 12.32
C GLU A 21 26.58 -14.21 12.50
N SER A 22 26.32 -13.42 11.46
CA SER A 22 25.36 -12.31 11.50
C SER A 22 23.92 -12.81 11.61
N ARG A 23 23.58 -13.90 10.94
CA ARG A 23 22.25 -14.54 11.06
C ARG A 23 22.05 -15.14 12.45
N GLN A 24 23.09 -15.77 13.01
CA GLN A 24 23.07 -16.36 14.34
C GLN A 24 22.85 -15.31 15.44
N ALA A 25 23.44 -14.13 15.29
CA ALA A 25 23.19 -12.99 16.18
C ALA A 25 21.72 -12.47 16.11
N VAL A 26 21.05 -12.59 14.96
CA VAL A 26 19.62 -12.26 14.81
C VAL A 26 18.76 -13.29 15.55
N TYR A 27 19.06 -14.57 15.42
CA TYR A 27 18.32 -15.65 16.09
C TYR A 27 18.43 -15.58 17.62
N GLU A 28 19.63 -15.38 18.16
CA GLU A 28 19.84 -15.23 19.60
C GLU A 28 19.07 -14.02 20.17
N ARG A 29 19.07 -12.91 19.42
CA ARG A 29 18.31 -11.72 19.82
C ARG A 29 16.80 -11.95 19.75
N ALA A 30 16.31 -12.69 18.75
CA ALA A 30 14.90 -13.04 18.64
C ALA A 30 14.44 -13.93 19.80
N ARG A 31 15.23 -14.95 20.18
CA ARG A 31 14.96 -15.80 21.36
C ARG A 31 14.84 -14.99 22.64
N LYS A 32 15.81 -14.10 22.89
CA LYS A 32 15.82 -13.25 24.09
C LYS A 32 14.63 -12.27 24.12
N ALA A 33 14.26 -11.71 22.97
CA ALA A 33 13.13 -10.79 22.86
C ALA A 33 11.80 -11.50 23.13
N LEU A 34 11.58 -12.68 22.53
CA LEU A 34 10.37 -13.48 22.75
C LEU A 34 10.18 -13.83 24.23
N PHE A 35 11.25 -14.30 24.87
CA PHE A 35 11.20 -14.74 26.27
C PHE A 35 10.95 -13.56 27.24
N ASN A 36 11.58 -12.41 26.99
CA ASN A 36 11.32 -11.20 27.76
C ASN A 36 9.89 -10.69 27.56
N GLN A 37 9.37 -10.77 26.33
CA GLN A 37 8.01 -10.33 26.02
C GLN A 37 6.98 -11.20 26.72
N LEU A 38 7.07 -12.53 26.60
CA LEU A 38 6.11 -13.45 27.21
C LEU A 38 6.10 -13.36 28.74
N ARG A 39 7.26 -13.11 29.36
CA ARG A 39 7.36 -12.87 30.82
C ARG A 39 6.84 -11.50 31.28
N SER A 40 6.76 -10.52 30.37
CA SER A 40 6.29 -9.17 30.70
C SER A 40 4.76 -9.03 30.66
N ILE A 41 4.05 -10.01 30.08
CA ILE A 41 2.59 -9.97 29.97
C ILE A 41 1.96 -10.24 31.35
N GLN A 42 0.94 -9.45 31.71
CA GLN A 42 0.13 -9.64 32.90
C GLN A 42 -1.33 -9.95 32.50
N PRO A 43 -1.92 -11.05 33.00
CA PRO A 43 -1.37 -12.04 33.95
C PRO A 43 -0.22 -12.89 33.36
N PRO A 44 0.68 -13.44 34.21
CA PRO A 44 1.84 -14.19 33.74
C PRO A 44 1.42 -15.40 32.90
N VAL A 45 2.04 -15.53 31.73
CA VAL A 45 1.90 -16.68 30.83
C VAL A 45 2.49 -17.90 31.51
N ALA A 46 1.85 -19.07 31.41
CA ALA A 46 2.35 -20.29 32.00
C ALA A 46 3.68 -20.70 31.36
N GLU A 47 4.65 -21.14 32.16
CA GLU A 47 5.98 -21.56 31.69
C GLU A 47 5.93 -22.59 30.54
N GLU A 48 4.94 -23.47 30.52
CA GLU A 48 4.69 -24.45 29.46
C GLU A 48 4.36 -23.81 28.10
N ASP A 49 3.62 -22.71 28.09
CA ASP A 49 3.30 -21.96 26.87
C ASP A 49 4.52 -21.17 26.37
N ILE A 50 5.35 -20.68 27.28
CA ILE A 50 6.61 -20.00 26.93
C ILE A 50 7.57 -20.98 26.27
N GLU A 51 7.68 -22.20 26.79
CA GLU A 51 8.48 -23.26 26.19
C GLU A 51 7.90 -23.73 24.84
N ALA A 52 6.57 -23.83 24.72
CA ALA A 52 5.92 -24.16 23.46
C ALA A 52 6.19 -23.10 22.37
N GLU A 53 6.09 -21.82 22.71
CA GLU A 53 6.36 -20.73 21.77
C GLU A 53 7.85 -20.63 21.43
N GLY A 54 8.74 -20.89 22.40
CA GLY A 54 10.18 -21.00 22.16
C GLY A 54 10.52 -22.11 21.15
N ARG A 55 9.90 -23.29 21.28
CA ARG A 55 10.05 -24.38 20.30
C ARG A 55 9.55 -24.00 18.91
N ALA A 56 8.42 -23.29 18.82
CA ALA A 56 7.88 -22.82 17.55
C ALA A 56 8.85 -21.84 16.84
N LEU A 57 9.51 -20.97 17.61
CA LEU A 57 10.56 -20.09 17.09
C LEU A 57 11.78 -20.88 16.58
N ASP A 58 12.25 -21.87 17.34
CA ASP A 58 13.39 -22.69 16.94
C ASP A 58 13.10 -23.54 15.70
N GLU A 59 11.86 -24.04 15.53
CA GLU A 59 11.44 -24.74 14.32
C GLU A 59 11.45 -23.81 13.09
N ALA A 60 10.99 -22.56 13.26
CA ALA A 60 11.05 -21.56 12.20
C ALA A 60 12.50 -21.21 11.80
N ILE A 61 13.41 -21.11 12.78
CA ILE A 61 14.84 -20.90 12.55
C ILE A 61 15.44 -22.07 11.77
N ALA A 62 15.13 -23.32 12.16
CA ALA A 62 15.62 -24.51 11.47
C ALA A 62 15.16 -24.58 10.01
N ARG A 63 13.89 -24.25 9.74
CA ARG A 63 13.34 -24.18 8.38
C ARG A 63 14.02 -23.11 7.55
N LEU A 64 14.27 -21.93 8.13
CA LEU A 64 14.93 -20.83 7.44
C LEU A 64 16.40 -21.14 7.14
N GLU A 65 17.15 -21.72 8.07
CA GLU A 65 18.55 -22.07 7.82
C GLU A 65 18.68 -23.16 6.75
N LEU A 66 17.76 -24.13 6.68
CA LEU A 66 17.71 -25.10 5.57
C LEU A 66 17.52 -24.42 4.21
N GLU A 67 16.68 -23.40 4.14
CA GLU A 67 16.43 -22.64 2.92
C GLU A 67 17.62 -21.75 2.55
N VAL A 68 18.21 -21.04 3.51
CA VAL A 68 19.39 -20.21 3.27
C VAL A 68 20.57 -21.07 2.82
N VAL A 69 20.80 -22.24 3.42
CA VAL A 69 21.83 -23.18 2.97
C VAL A 69 21.53 -23.70 1.56
N ARG A 70 20.25 -23.95 1.24
CA ARG A 70 19.81 -24.38 -0.10
C ARG A 70 20.03 -23.30 -1.16
N GLU A 71 19.73 -22.04 -0.84
CA GLU A 71 19.97 -20.89 -1.73
C GLU A 71 21.46 -20.60 -1.92
N GLN A 72 22.26 -20.71 -0.85
CA GLN A 72 23.70 -20.50 -0.88
C GLN A 72 24.47 -21.64 -1.58
N SER A 73 23.95 -22.86 -1.56
CA SER A 73 24.60 -24.03 -2.18
C SER A 73 24.30 -24.21 -3.68
N GLY A 74 23.50 -23.33 -4.30
CA GLY A 74 23.36 -23.22 -5.75
C GLY A 74 23.08 -24.55 -6.48
N ARG A 75 22.21 -25.41 -5.93
CA ARG A 75 21.91 -26.70 -6.56
C ARG A 75 20.45 -27.10 -6.41
N GLU A 76 19.81 -27.25 -7.57
CA GLU A 76 18.61 -28.05 -7.80
C GLU A 76 18.76 -29.39 -7.07
N PRO A 77 17.74 -29.90 -6.35
CA PRO A 77 17.76 -31.28 -5.93
C PRO A 77 17.70 -32.12 -7.19
N VAL A 78 18.85 -32.64 -7.62
CA VAL A 78 18.89 -33.84 -8.46
C VAL A 78 17.99 -34.83 -7.77
N ALA A 79 16.92 -35.20 -8.48
CA ALA A 79 16.00 -36.24 -8.09
C ALA A 79 16.78 -37.38 -7.43
N ALA A 80 16.50 -37.63 -6.15
CA ALA A 80 16.78 -38.93 -5.60
C ALA A 80 16.06 -39.95 -6.52
N PRO A 81 16.74 -40.97 -7.04
CA PRO A 81 16.10 -41.96 -7.88
C PRO A 81 15.02 -42.62 -7.02
N ALA A 82 13.77 -42.46 -7.41
CA ALA A 82 12.69 -43.28 -6.88
C ALA A 82 13.14 -44.75 -6.98
N PRO A 83 13.17 -45.52 -5.88
CA PRO A 83 13.31 -46.95 -5.97
C PRO A 83 12.18 -47.46 -6.87
N LYS A 84 12.58 -48.15 -7.95
CA LYS A 84 11.67 -48.88 -8.82
C LYS A 84 10.98 -49.96 -7.99
N GLU A 85 9.87 -49.62 -7.38
CA GLU A 85 9.00 -50.61 -6.75
C GLU A 85 8.13 -51.24 -7.84
N LYS A 86 8.28 -52.56 -7.93
CA LYS A 86 7.76 -53.42 -8.97
C LYS A 86 6.24 -53.35 -8.98
N ARG A 87 5.69 -53.01 -10.14
CA ARG A 87 4.32 -53.36 -10.50
C ARG A 87 4.23 -54.89 -10.60
N ALA A 88 3.37 -55.48 -9.78
CA ALA A 88 2.76 -56.79 -9.96
C ALA A 88 1.30 -56.70 -9.47
N PRO A 89 0.39 -57.51 -10.03
CA PRO A 89 -0.91 -57.06 -10.48
C PRO A 89 -2.03 -57.18 -9.44
N GLU A 90 -3.09 -56.42 -9.70
CA GLU A 90 -4.44 -56.59 -9.21
C GLU A 90 -4.92 -58.05 -9.29
N PRO A 91 -5.84 -58.44 -8.40
CA PRO A 91 -7.05 -59.06 -8.91
C PRO A 91 -8.28 -58.24 -8.53
N GLU A 92 -9.04 -57.96 -9.58
CA GLU A 92 -10.40 -57.46 -9.57
C GLU A 92 -11.34 -58.31 -8.70
N THR A 93 -12.50 -57.71 -8.45
CA THR A 93 -13.81 -58.31 -8.20
C THR A 93 -14.27 -58.25 -6.75
N LYS A 94 -15.09 -57.23 -6.48
CA LYS A 94 -16.54 -57.39 -6.28
C LYS A 94 -17.24 -56.02 -6.40
N GLU A 95 -17.80 -55.74 -7.58
CA GLU A 95 -19.00 -54.90 -7.70
C GLU A 95 -20.25 -55.72 -7.24
N PRO A 96 -21.49 -55.22 -7.35
CA PRO A 96 -22.07 -54.14 -6.55
C PRO A 96 -23.41 -54.62 -5.92
N LEU A 97 -23.73 -54.20 -4.69
CA LEU A 97 -25.09 -54.37 -4.19
C LEU A 97 -25.92 -53.12 -4.48
N LYS A 98 -26.78 -53.31 -5.48
CA LYS A 98 -28.01 -52.55 -5.76
C LYS A 98 -28.88 -52.33 -4.52
N SER A 99 -29.76 -51.33 -4.67
CA SER A 99 -31.03 -51.06 -3.96
C SER A 99 -30.90 -49.91 -2.95
N ALA A 100 -31.54 -48.75 -3.09
CA ALA A 100 -32.55 -48.28 -4.05
C ALA A 100 -32.54 -46.73 -4.07
N GLU A 101 -32.58 -46.16 -5.26
CA GLU A 101 -33.15 -44.85 -5.56
C GLU A 101 -34.70 -44.97 -5.55
N PRO A 102 -35.53 -43.94 -5.81
CA PRO A 102 -35.47 -42.51 -5.49
C PRO A 102 -36.78 -42.04 -4.80
N VAL A 103 -36.76 -40.91 -4.07
CA VAL A 103 -37.98 -40.11 -3.84
C VAL A 103 -37.72 -38.72 -4.40
N GLU A 104 -38.04 -38.56 -5.68
CA GLU A 104 -38.16 -37.27 -6.34
C GLU A 104 -39.53 -36.62 -6.05
N PRO A 105 -39.65 -35.28 -6.27
CA PRO A 105 -40.53 -34.38 -5.55
C PRO A 105 -41.93 -34.33 -6.12
N LYS A 106 -42.91 -33.94 -5.29
CA LYS A 106 -44.24 -33.55 -5.76
C LYS A 106 -44.42 -32.03 -5.61
N PRO A 107 -44.77 -31.31 -6.70
CA PRO A 107 -44.94 -29.87 -6.70
C PRO A 107 -46.35 -29.49 -6.23
N GLU A 108 -46.45 -28.56 -5.27
CA GLU A 108 -47.68 -27.80 -5.06
C GLU A 108 -47.59 -26.50 -5.86
N LYS A 109 -48.41 -26.43 -6.92
CA LYS A 109 -48.65 -25.21 -7.68
C LYS A 109 -49.61 -24.28 -6.91
N PRO A 110 -49.46 -22.97 -7.10
CA PRO A 110 -50.23 -21.94 -6.41
C PRO A 110 -51.62 -21.79 -7.03
N VAL A 111 -52.60 -21.35 -6.24
CA VAL A 111 -53.84 -20.77 -6.76
C VAL A 111 -54.27 -19.49 -6.04
N PRO A 112 -54.93 -18.58 -6.78
CA PRO A 112 -54.96 -17.13 -6.54
C PRO A 112 -56.38 -16.61 -6.24
N VAL A 113 -56.48 -15.40 -5.67
CA VAL A 113 -57.67 -14.52 -5.74
C VAL A 113 -57.13 -13.10 -5.51
N GLU A 114 -56.89 -12.24 -6.50
CA GLU A 114 -57.84 -11.44 -7.32
C GLU A 114 -58.83 -10.65 -6.43
N ASN A 115 -58.70 -9.33 -6.28
CA ASN A 115 -59.26 -8.37 -7.23
C ASN A 115 -58.64 -6.97 -7.05
N ALA A 116 -58.42 -6.33 -8.18
CA ALA A 116 -57.76 -5.05 -8.45
C ALA A 116 -58.77 -3.86 -8.40
N PRO A 117 -58.59 -2.74 -9.15
CA PRO A 117 -57.53 -1.72 -9.17
C PRO A 117 -58.14 -0.29 -9.05
N LEU A 118 -57.34 0.77 -9.30
CA LEU A 118 -57.65 2.12 -9.84
C LEU A 118 -56.88 3.18 -9.06
N ALA A 119 -56.32 4.25 -9.61
CA ALA A 119 -55.88 4.60 -10.95
C ALA A 119 -55.06 5.90 -10.77
N GLU A 120 -53.97 5.95 -11.52
CA GLU A 120 -53.18 7.10 -11.91
C GLU A 120 -54.01 8.37 -12.22
N LYS A 121 -53.58 9.53 -11.70
CA LYS A 121 -53.55 10.81 -12.46
C LYS A 121 -52.88 11.96 -11.69
N ALA A 122 -51.78 12.46 -12.23
CA ALA A 122 -51.50 13.90 -12.30
C ALA A 122 -51.96 14.38 -13.70
N PRO A 123 -52.26 15.68 -13.98
CA PRO A 123 -51.20 16.70 -14.06
C PRO A 123 -51.58 18.18 -13.75
N SER A 124 -50.53 19.01 -13.71
CA SER A 124 -50.38 20.41 -14.17
C SER A 124 -51.09 21.62 -13.51
N ALA A 125 -50.22 22.51 -12.98
CA ALA A 125 -50.02 23.94 -13.27
C ALA A 125 -51.17 24.96 -13.16
N GLU A 126 -51.02 25.96 -12.26
CA GLU A 126 -50.78 27.40 -12.58
C GLU A 126 -50.69 28.26 -11.30
N LYS A 127 -49.89 29.35 -11.36
CA LYS A 127 -49.77 30.51 -10.44
C LYS A 127 -50.52 31.69 -11.12
N PRO A 128 -50.78 32.93 -10.59
CA PRO A 128 -50.38 33.58 -9.32
C PRO A 128 -51.44 34.54 -8.66
N ALA A 129 -50.97 35.31 -7.65
CA ALA A 129 -51.54 36.54 -7.03
C ALA A 129 -52.57 36.34 -5.89
N SER A 130 -52.74 37.18 -4.87
CA SER A 130 -51.98 38.23 -4.17
C SER A 130 -52.89 38.70 -3.00
N LEU A 131 -52.30 39.36 -1.97
CA LEU A 131 -52.90 40.25 -0.96
C LEU A 131 -53.32 39.67 0.40
N GLU A 132 -52.69 40.27 1.43
CA GLU A 132 -53.12 40.59 2.80
C GLU A 132 -54.15 39.70 3.52
N ASP A 133 -53.77 39.14 4.68
CA ASP A 133 -54.10 39.76 5.98
C ASP A 133 -53.41 38.97 7.13
N ALA A 134 -52.88 39.68 8.13
CA ALA A 134 -52.17 39.07 9.27
C ALA A 134 -52.86 39.38 10.59
N PRO A 135 -53.06 38.40 11.48
CA PRO A 135 -53.15 38.65 12.91
C PRO A 135 -51.94 38.09 13.67
N THR A 136 -51.30 39.00 14.40
CA THR A 136 -50.23 38.79 15.39
C THR A 136 -50.60 37.69 16.41
N GLN A 137 -49.72 36.69 16.59
CA GLN A 137 -49.75 35.77 17.74
C GLN A 137 -48.60 36.07 18.73
N PRO A 138 -48.83 35.92 20.05
CA PRO A 138 -47.90 36.31 21.11
C PRO A 138 -46.69 35.38 21.24
N GLN A 139 -45.50 35.95 21.47
CA GLN A 139 -44.26 35.21 21.68
C GLN A 139 -44.27 34.43 23.00
N ARG A 140 -43.93 33.14 22.92
CA ARG A 140 -43.71 32.24 24.07
C ARG A 140 -42.26 32.39 24.56
N PRO A 141 -41.99 32.43 25.88
CA PRO A 141 -40.61 32.50 26.38
C PRO A 141 -39.82 31.22 26.04
N PRO A 142 -38.49 31.31 25.88
CA PRO A 142 -37.62 30.19 25.51
C PRO A 142 -37.57 29.13 26.63
N ALA A 143 -37.65 27.86 26.23
CA ALA A 143 -37.54 26.71 27.13
C ALA A 143 -36.09 26.51 27.63
N PRO A 144 -35.86 26.00 28.86
CA PRO A 144 -34.52 25.74 29.39
C PRO A 144 -33.80 24.62 28.62
N LEU A 145 -32.53 24.85 28.29
CA LEU A 145 -31.62 23.88 27.66
C LEU A 145 -31.28 22.73 28.64
N PRO A 146 -31.21 21.46 28.17
CA PRO A 146 -30.69 20.35 28.98
C PRO A 146 -29.16 20.50 29.19
N PRO A 147 -28.61 20.06 30.34
CA PRO A 147 -27.18 20.16 30.62
C PRO A 147 -26.35 19.19 29.75
N LEU A 148 -25.12 19.62 29.44
CA LEU A 148 -24.12 18.88 28.67
C LEU A 148 -23.68 17.60 29.41
N PRO A 149 -23.49 16.46 28.72
CA PRO A 149 -22.96 15.25 29.33
C PRO A 149 -21.47 15.38 29.67
N GLU A 150 -21.08 14.96 30.87
CA GLU A 150 -19.69 14.93 31.36
C GLU A 150 -18.84 13.83 30.69
N PRO A 151 -17.51 14.01 30.59
CA PRO A 151 -16.61 13.05 29.95
C PRO A 151 -16.44 11.79 30.80
N THR A 152 -16.92 10.66 30.30
CA THR A 152 -16.74 9.34 30.92
C THR A 152 -15.38 8.72 30.54
N SER A 153 -14.84 8.00 31.51
CA SER A 153 -13.47 7.50 31.65
C SER A 153 -12.92 6.67 30.49
N VAL A 154 -11.66 6.93 30.15
CA VAL A 154 -10.83 6.20 29.18
C VAL A 154 -10.70 4.72 29.58
N SER A 155 -11.12 3.83 28.67
CA SER A 155 -11.07 2.38 28.87
C SER A 155 -9.62 1.88 28.94
N ARG A 156 -9.30 1.08 29.97
CA ARG A 156 -7.99 0.47 30.30
C ARG A 156 -7.27 -0.25 29.16
N ARG A 157 -7.91 -0.45 28.00
CA ARG A 157 -7.31 -1.05 26.79
C ARG A 157 -6.34 -0.12 26.03
N VAL A 158 -6.42 1.20 26.22
CA VAL A 158 -5.53 2.16 25.53
C VAL A 158 -4.12 2.19 26.13
N ILE A 159 -3.97 1.85 27.42
CA ILE A 159 -2.67 1.91 28.13
C ILE A 159 -1.75 0.76 27.70
N VAL A 160 -2.29 -0.42 27.35
CA VAL A 160 -1.50 -1.60 26.98
C VAL A 160 -0.85 -1.46 25.59
N ILE A 161 -1.53 -0.80 24.64
CA ILE A 161 -1.00 -0.58 23.28
C ILE A 161 0.10 0.51 23.27
N GLY A 162 -0.02 1.52 24.13
CA GLY A 162 1.00 2.57 24.28
C GLY A 162 2.34 2.07 24.86
N GLY A 163 2.30 1.08 25.75
CA GLY A 163 3.50 0.50 26.37
C GLY A 163 4.38 -0.29 25.39
N VAL A 164 3.77 -1.05 24.48
CA VAL A 164 4.49 -1.87 23.50
C VAL A 164 5.22 -1.01 22.46
N LEU A 165 4.59 0.09 22.02
CA LEU A 165 5.20 1.01 21.05
C LEU A 165 6.38 1.78 21.66
N ALA A 166 6.29 2.19 22.92
CA ALA A 166 7.37 2.85 23.63
C ALA A 166 8.60 1.94 23.83
N ALA A 167 8.37 0.64 24.09
CA ALA A 167 9.45 -0.34 24.24
C ALA A 167 10.20 -0.62 22.92
N VAL A 168 9.48 -0.65 21.79
CA VAL A 168 10.10 -0.82 20.46
C VAL A 168 10.92 0.40 20.07
N VAL A 169 10.42 1.61 20.34
CA VAL A 169 11.16 2.86 20.08
C VAL A 169 12.41 2.96 20.97
N ALA A 170 12.31 2.57 22.24
CA ALA A 170 13.48 2.52 23.13
C ALA A 170 14.53 1.51 22.67
N LEU A 171 14.11 0.34 22.17
CA LEU A 171 15.01 -0.69 21.65
C LEU A 171 15.75 -0.22 20.38
N VAL A 172 15.05 0.48 19.48
CA VAL A 172 15.64 1.05 18.26
C VAL A 172 16.58 2.21 18.58
N ALA A 173 16.26 3.05 19.58
CA ALA A 173 17.14 4.11 20.04
C ALA A 173 18.45 3.58 20.66
N VAL A 174 18.37 2.47 21.41
CA VAL A 174 19.55 1.78 21.96
C VAL A 174 20.39 1.14 20.85
N LEU A 175 19.76 0.57 19.82
CA LEU A 175 20.45 0.02 18.65
C LEU A 175 21.17 1.10 17.82
N ALA A 176 20.55 2.28 17.66
CA ALA A 176 21.11 3.39 16.91
C ALA A 176 22.32 4.03 17.61
N LEU A 177 22.37 4.01 18.95
CA LEU A 177 23.51 4.52 19.70
C LEU A 177 24.72 3.57 19.67
N GLN A 178 24.52 2.25 19.59
CA GLN A 178 25.64 1.29 19.50
C GLN A 178 26.34 1.28 18.13
N PHE A 179 25.65 1.64 17.04
CA PHE A 179 26.23 1.66 15.69
C PHE A 179 27.11 2.88 15.38
N ARG A 180 27.28 3.80 16.36
CA ARG A 180 28.10 5.00 16.23
C ARG A 180 29.61 4.76 16.51
N GLU A 181 29.99 3.58 17.00
CA GLU A 181 31.35 3.35 17.55
C GLU A 181 32.30 2.48 16.69
N ARG A 182 32.02 2.19 15.41
CA ARG A 182 32.99 1.44 14.54
C ARG A 182 33.25 2.08 13.17
N PRO A 183 34.06 3.16 13.11
CA PRO A 183 34.49 3.79 11.86
C PRO A 183 35.63 3.04 11.12
N GLU A 184 36.27 2.05 11.75
CA GLU A 184 37.46 1.35 11.23
C GLU A 184 37.18 0.48 9.98
N ASP A 185 35.97 -0.08 9.87
CA ASP A 185 35.62 -1.06 8.83
C ASP A 185 35.27 -0.41 7.47
N LEU A 186 34.99 0.90 7.46
CA LEU A 186 34.73 1.67 6.23
C LEU A 186 36.01 2.01 5.45
N ALA A 187 37.18 2.04 6.11
CA ALA A 187 38.45 2.37 5.48
C ALA A 187 39.03 1.22 4.62
N LYS A 188 38.57 -0.01 4.81
CA LYS A 188 39.01 -1.20 4.03
C LYS A 188 38.25 -1.41 2.72
N LEU A 189 37.32 -0.53 2.36
CA LEU A 189 36.47 -0.65 1.16
C LEU A 189 36.86 0.32 0.02
N GLN A 190 38.03 0.97 0.06
CA GLN A 190 38.53 1.75 -1.07
C GLN A 190 39.46 0.90 -1.96
N PRO A 191 39.15 0.74 -3.27
CA PRO A 191 40.09 0.15 -4.22
C PRO A 191 41.19 1.17 -4.60
N GLU A 192 42.45 0.72 -4.65
CA GLU A 192 43.58 1.50 -5.16
C GLU A 192 43.43 1.83 -6.66
N PRO A 193 43.87 3.02 -7.12
CA PRO A 193 43.88 3.37 -8.53
C PRO A 193 45.05 2.68 -9.24
N SER A 194 44.75 1.74 -10.16
CA SER A 194 45.76 1.15 -11.05
C SER A 194 46.12 2.11 -12.18
N ALA A 195 47.43 2.23 -12.41
CA ALA A 195 48.06 3.02 -13.45
C ALA A 195 47.87 2.43 -14.86
N VAL A 196 48.05 3.32 -15.84
CA VAL A 196 47.95 3.15 -17.29
C VAL A 196 49.13 2.35 -17.85
N GLU A 197 48.90 1.46 -18.84
CA GLU A 197 49.89 1.21 -19.89
C GLU A 197 49.27 0.65 -21.19
N SER A 198 49.99 0.93 -22.28
CA SER A 198 49.58 1.13 -23.67
C SER A 198 49.39 -0.13 -24.53
N GLY A 199 48.69 0.04 -25.67
CA GLY A 199 48.68 -0.91 -26.78
C GLY A 199 48.05 -0.31 -28.05
N GLU A 200 48.90 0.22 -28.92
CA GLU A 200 48.59 0.90 -30.18
C GLU A 200 48.56 -0.08 -31.38
N GLY A 201 47.67 0.18 -32.36
CA GLY A 201 47.99 0.02 -33.79
C GLY A 201 47.26 -1.04 -34.61
N GLY A 202 46.52 -0.61 -35.65
CA GLY A 202 46.36 -1.38 -36.89
C GLY A 202 45.01 -1.31 -37.62
N LYS A 203 44.82 -0.30 -38.49
CA LYS A 203 43.82 -0.27 -39.57
C LYS A 203 44.04 -1.40 -40.59
N LEU A 204 42.97 -1.90 -41.22
CA LEU A 204 42.80 -1.99 -42.69
C LEU A 204 41.44 -2.63 -43.03
N ALA A 205 40.62 -1.86 -43.74
CA ALA A 205 39.50 -2.36 -44.53
C ALA A 205 40.03 -2.95 -45.85
N ASP A 206 39.38 -3.96 -46.43
CA ASP A 206 38.98 -4.03 -47.85
C ASP A 206 38.39 -5.43 -48.22
N ARG A 207 37.51 -5.43 -49.25
CA ARG A 207 37.13 -6.51 -50.19
C ARG A 207 35.96 -7.49 -49.94
N ILE A 208 34.77 -7.04 -50.39
CA ILE A 208 33.96 -7.51 -51.55
C ILE A 208 33.57 -9.01 -51.67
N GLY A 209 32.24 -9.25 -51.68
CA GLY A 209 31.48 -9.75 -52.85
C GLY A 209 31.15 -11.25 -52.97
N GLY A 210 29.86 -11.56 -53.13
CA GLY A 210 29.37 -12.85 -53.64
C GLY A 210 27.89 -13.11 -53.33
N GLU A 211 27.01 -12.84 -54.30
CA GLU A 211 25.58 -13.18 -54.33
C GLU A 211 25.31 -14.69 -54.35
N SER A 212 24.19 -15.14 -53.76
CA SER A 212 23.10 -15.87 -54.45
C SER A 212 22.01 -16.36 -53.47
N ASP A 213 20.78 -15.90 -53.75
CA ASP A 213 19.45 -16.52 -53.64
C ASP A 213 19.09 -17.51 -52.51
N ALA A 214 18.05 -17.20 -51.72
CA ALA A 214 16.70 -17.79 -51.87
C ALA A 214 15.76 -17.51 -50.67
N SER A 215 14.54 -17.05 -51.01
CA SER A 215 13.24 -17.12 -50.30
C SER A 215 12.94 -16.20 -49.09
N PRO A 216 11.85 -15.40 -49.14
CA PRO A 216 11.37 -14.62 -47.99
C PRO A 216 10.56 -15.48 -47.00
N PRO A 217 10.75 -15.34 -45.67
CA PRO A 217 9.82 -15.91 -44.71
C PRO A 217 8.50 -15.12 -44.71
N PRO A 218 7.36 -15.78 -44.46
CA PRO A 218 6.05 -15.14 -44.49
C PRO A 218 5.90 -14.11 -43.37
N SER A 219 5.23 -13.00 -43.71
CA SER A 219 4.82 -11.93 -42.79
C SER A 219 4.30 -12.49 -41.47
N ARG A 220 5.08 -12.26 -40.42
CA ARG A 220 4.62 -12.39 -39.04
C ARG A 220 3.49 -11.38 -38.86
N ALA A 221 2.31 -11.87 -38.48
CA ALA A 221 1.20 -11.04 -38.05
C ALA A 221 1.71 -9.97 -37.06
N PRO A 222 1.14 -8.75 -37.05
CA PRO A 222 1.53 -7.76 -36.07
C PRO A 222 1.21 -8.34 -34.70
N SER A 223 2.25 -8.67 -33.94
CA SER A 223 2.13 -8.77 -32.51
C SER A 223 1.48 -7.48 -32.04
N GLU A 224 0.25 -7.57 -31.50
CA GLU A 224 -0.36 -6.52 -30.70
C GLU A 224 0.51 -6.31 -29.47
N GLN A 225 1.61 -5.59 -29.70
CA GLN A 225 2.37 -4.95 -28.68
C GLN A 225 1.40 -3.94 -28.10
N ARG A 226 0.73 -4.30 -26.99
CA ARG A 226 -0.08 -3.39 -26.20
C ARG A 226 0.76 -2.15 -26.02
N SER A 227 0.47 -1.13 -26.83
CA SER A 227 1.09 0.18 -26.75
C SER A 227 0.72 0.68 -25.38
N GLN A 228 1.64 0.52 -24.41
CA GLN A 228 1.45 1.14 -23.11
C GLN A 228 1.22 2.62 -23.41
N PRO A 229 0.09 3.20 -22.97
CA PRO A 229 -0.17 4.61 -23.25
C PRO A 229 1.01 5.41 -22.73
N VAL A 230 1.61 6.21 -23.62
CA VAL A 230 2.73 7.09 -23.28
C VAL A 230 2.29 7.90 -22.07
N ALA A 231 2.96 7.71 -20.94
CA ALA A 231 2.58 8.40 -19.71
C ALA A 231 2.95 9.88 -19.86
N VAL A 232 1.94 10.73 -19.95
CA VAL A 232 2.12 12.17 -20.21
C VAL A 232 2.31 12.89 -18.89
N ALA A 233 3.43 13.58 -18.74
CA ALA A 233 3.69 14.45 -17.60
C ALA A 233 2.65 15.58 -17.54
N GLN A 234 2.02 15.72 -16.37
CA GLN A 234 1.05 16.77 -16.04
C GLN A 234 1.65 17.75 -15.04
N LYS A 235 0.97 18.87 -14.84
CA LYS A 235 1.43 19.93 -13.96
C LYS A 235 1.37 19.50 -12.49
N ALA A 236 2.42 19.83 -11.74
CA ALA A 236 2.43 19.79 -10.29
C ALA A 236 2.96 21.12 -9.74
N GLU A 237 2.47 21.54 -8.58
CA GLU A 237 2.96 22.72 -7.87
C GLU A 237 3.15 22.39 -6.39
N LEU A 238 4.24 22.88 -5.82
CA LEU A 238 4.47 22.86 -4.38
C LEU A 238 4.44 24.29 -3.87
N TRP A 239 3.50 24.56 -2.98
CA TRP A 239 3.34 25.84 -2.30
C TRP A 239 3.87 25.70 -0.88
N VAL A 240 4.79 26.56 -0.46
CA VAL A 240 5.38 26.53 0.89
C VAL A 240 5.25 27.92 1.50
N ALA A 241 4.73 28.01 2.72
CA ALA A 241 4.71 29.27 3.46
C ALA A 241 6.15 29.84 3.58
N ALA A 242 6.30 31.15 3.41
CA ALA A 242 7.59 31.80 3.54
C ALA A 242 8.02 31.83 5.03
N PRO A 243 9.33 31.71 5.32
CA PRO A 243 9.82 31.68 6.69
C PRO A 243 9.63 33.01 7.44
N GLU A 244 9.67 34.15 6.75
CA GLU A 244 9.52 35.49 7.38
C GLU A 244 8.07 35.94 7.49
N GLU A 245 7.16 35.43 6.64
CA GLU A 245 5.77 35.85 6.61
C GLU A 245 4.88 34.70 6.13
N ALA A 246 4.18 34.04 7.06
CA ALA A 246 3.40 32.84 6.77
C ALA A 246 2.26 33.05 5.75
N ALA A 247 1.82 34.30 5.54
CA ALA A 247 0.84 34.67 4.53
C ALA A 247 1.42 34.67 3.10
N LYS A 248 2.74 34.80 2.96
CA LYS A 248 3.44 34.78 1.67
C LYS A 248 3.80 33.35 1.32
N VAL A 249 3.48 32.93 0.11
CA VAL A 249 3.71 31.55 -0.37
C VAL A 249 4.83 31.55 -1.41
N LYS A 250 5.82 30.67 -1.23
CA LYS A 250 6.84 30.33 -2.23
C LYS A 250 6.34 29.15 -3.06
N THR A 251 6.31 29.32 -4.37
CA THR A 251 5.86 28.29 -5.31
C THR A 251 7.04 27.62 -6.01
N PHE A 252 7.06 26.30 -6.01
CA PHE A 252 8.00 25.48 -6.76
C PHE A 252 7.23 24.71 -7.84
N PRO A 253 7.52 24.95 -9.13
CA PRO A 253 6.90 24.19 -10.21
C PRO A 253 7.46 22.77 -10.26
N GLY A 254 6.64 21.82 -10.69
CA GLY A 254 7.00 20.43 -10.88
C GLY A 254 6.11 19.73 -11.89
N THR A 255 6.31 18.42 -12.02
CA THR A 255 5.54 17.57 -12.93
C THR A 255 5.11 16.29 -12.24
N VAL A 256 3.94 15.76 -12.60
CA VAL A 256 3.45 14.46 -12.15
C VAL A 256 3.14 13.54 -13.33
N VAL A 257 3.57 12.29 -13.25
CA VAL A 257 3.25 11.24 -14.22
C VAL A 257 2.39 10.18 -13.54
N TRP A 258 1.17 9.97 -14.05
CA TRP A 258 0.24 8.97 -13.53
C TRP A 258 0.32 7.67 -14.32
N ARG A 259 0.32 6.54 -13.61
CA ARG A 259 0.39 5.19 -14.18
C ARG A 259 -0.53 4.22 -13.44
N LEU A 260 -1.04 3.25 -14.17
CA LEU A 260 -1.73 2.09 -13.61
C LEU A 260 -0.72 0.96 -13.48
N ASP A 261 -0.37 0.60 -12.25
CA ASP A 261 0.51 -0.51 -11.95
C ASP A 261 -0.28 -1.69 -11.41
N SER A 262 0.33 -2.87 -11.44
CA SER A 262 -0.19 -4.08 -10.78
C SER A 262 0.72 -4.39 -9.61
N MET A 263 0.21 -4.26 -8.38
CA MET A 263 0.98 -4.47 -7.16
C MET A 263 0.26 -5.41 -6.21
N PRO A 264 0.99 -6.27 -5.46
CA PRO A 264 0.39 -7.05 -4.40
C PRO A 264 -0.13 -6.10 -3.31
N ALA A 265 -1.39 -6.27 -2.90
CA ALA A 265 -2.01 -5.44 -1.86
C ALA A 265 -1.44 -5.69 -0.45
N GLY A 266 -0.59 -6.71 -0.29
CA GLY A 266 0.07 -7.13 0.93
C GLY A 266 0.75 -8.49 0.77
N PRO A 267 1.52 -8.98 1.78
CA PRO A 267 2.12 -10.31 1.76
C PRO A 267 1.05 -11.40 1.54
N GLY A 268 1.25 -12.27 0.55
CA GLY A 268 0.33 -13.36 0.23
C GLY A 268 -1.00 -12.94 -0.41
N GLN A 269 -1.20 -11.65 -0.70
CA GLN A 269 -2.41 -11.14 -1.33
C GLN A 269 -2.30 -11.13 -2.86
N PRO A 270 -3.43 -11.27 -3.58
CA PRO A 270 -3.43 -11.21 -5.03
C PRO A 270 -2.93 -9.84 -5.52
N VAL A 271 -2.36 -9.85 -6.72
CA VAL A 271 -1.97 -8.63 -7.41
C VAL A 271 -3.24 -7.85 -7.76
N SER A 272 -3.31 -6.60 -7.33
CA SER A 272 -4.41 -5.69 -7.60
C SER A 272 -3.91 -4.48 -8.39
N PRO A 273 -4.73 -3.87 -9.24
CA PRO A 273 -4.39 -2.59 -9.84
C PRO A 273 -4.16 -1.54 -8.75
N ALA A 274 -3.18 -0.68 -8.98
CA ALA A 274 -2.80 0.42 -8.12
C ALA A 274 -2.51 1.66 -8.96
N ILE A 275 -2.93 2.82 -8.48
CA ILE A 275 -2.64 4.11 -9.10
C ILE A 275 -1.27 4.54 -8.56
N ARG A 276 -0.29 4.76 -9.44
CA ARG A 276 1.00 5.35 -9.10
C ARG A 276 1.10 6.74 -9.70
N GLY A 277 1.52 7.71 -8.90
CA GLY A 277 1.94 9.03 -9.35
C GLY A 277 3.42 9.25 -9.01
N GLU A 278 4.22 9.57 -10.00
CA GLU A 278 5.61 9.99 -9.83
C GLU A 278 5.71 11.48 -10.03
N ILE A 279 6.17 12.19 -9.00
CA ILE A 279 6.23 13.65 -8.96
C ILE A 279 7.68 14.08 -8.84
N ASP A 280 8.08 15.08 -9.63
CA ASP A 280 9.39 15.71 -9.55
C ASP A 280 9.25 17.23 -9.42
N PHE A 281 9.92 17.81 -8.43
CA PHE A 281 10.08 19.25 -8.22
C PHE A 281 11.58 19.59 -8.33
N PRO A 282 12.10 19.85 -9.54
CA PRO A 282 13.53 19.98 -9.76
C PRO A 282 14.16 21.13 -8.95
N THR A 283 13.51 22.29 -8.93
CA THR A 283 13.99 23.48 -8.20
C THR A 283 13.97 23.27 -6.68
N ALA A 284 13.01 22.52 -6.17
CA ALA A 284 12.94 22.15 -4.76
C ALA A 284 13.84 20.95 -4.41
N LYS A 285 14.41 20.27 -5.43
CA LYS A 285 15.13 18.99 -5.32
C LYS A 285 14.31 17.94 -4.53
N LEU A 286 13.02 17.86 -4.81
CA LEU A 286 12.10 16.95 -4.14
C LEU A 286 11.49 16.01 -5.18
N LYS A 287 11.63 14.71 -4.95
CA LYS A 287 10.88 13.68 -5.68
C LYS A 287 9.85 13.07 -4.75
N THR A 288 8.63 12.87 -5.24
CA THR A 288 7.55 12.27 -4.46
C THR A 288 6.94 11.12 -5.23
N THR A 289 6.59 10.05 -4.53
CA THR A 289 5.79 8.96 -5.07
C THR A 289 4.50 8.84 -4.28
N ILE A 290 3.38 8.79 -4.98
CA ILE A 290 2.06 8.46 -4.41
C ILE A 290 1.59 7.13 -5.00
N VAL A 291 1.10 6.24 -4.15
CA VAL A 291 0.50 4.96 -4.54
C VAL A 291 -0.85 4.80 -3.86
N ILE A 292 -1.92 4.68 -4.65
CA ILE A 292 -3.28 4.42 -4.16
C ILE A 292 -3.69 3.00 -4.56
N GLN A 293 -4.13 2.21 -3.59
CA GLN A 293 -4.52 0.82 -3.82
C GLN A 293 -5.69 0.40 -2.93
N LYS A 294 -6.48 -0.58 -3.38
CA LYS A 294 -7.51 -1.24 -2.56
C LYS A 294 -6.86 -1.92 -1.36
N ASN A 295 -7.42 -1.72 -0.17
CA ASN A 295 -6.97 -2.40 1.03
C ASN A 295 -7.67 -3.77 1.13
N LEU A 296 -6.88 -4.84 1.19
CA LEU A 296 -7.40 -6.19 1.42
C LEU A 296 -7.01 -6.72 2.81
N ASP A 297 -6.24 -5.97 3.59
CA ASP A 297 -5.90 -6.33 4.96
C ASP A 297 -7.08 -6.04 5.90
N PRO A 298 -7.69 -7.07 6.53
CA PRO A 298 -8.83 -6.89 7.43
C PRO A 298 -8.46 -6.20 8.75
N THR A 299 -7.17 -6.12 9.10
CA THR A 299 -6.70 -5.48 10.34
C THR A 299 -6.68 -3.95 10.24
N LEU A 300 -6.63 -3.42 9.01
CA LEU A 300 -6.70 -2.00 8.74
C LEU A 300 -8.16 -1.59 8.48
N SER A 301 -8.67 -0.67 9.31
CA SER A 301 -10.00 -0.06 9.15
C SER A 301 -10.08 0.94 7.98
N ALA A 302 -9.47 0.59 6.84
CA ALA A 302 -9.36 1.41 5.63
C ALA A 302 -9.92 0.67 4.41
N SER A 303 -10.58 1.38 3.49
CA SER A 303 -11.09 0.84 2.22
C SER A 303 -9.97 0.77 1.19
N HIS A 304 -9.14 1.81 1.19
CA HIS A 304 -7.99 1.98 0.32
C HIS A 304 -6.85 2.55 1.13
N THR A 305 -5.63 2.31 0.67
CA THR A 305 -4.42 2.91 1.24
C THR A 305 -3.81 3.87 0.23
N VAL A 306 -3.30 4.98 0.74
CA VAL A 306 -2.47 5.91 -0.02
C VAL A 306 -1.09 5.96 0.61
N ASN A 307 -0.11 5.36 -0.04
CA ASN A 307 1.29 5.43 0.38
C ASN A 307 1.95 6.63 -0.27
N LEU A 308 2.64 7.43 0.54
CA LEU A 308 3.35 8.63 0.13
C LEU A 308 4.81 8.50 0.56
N SER A 309 5.73 8.74 -0.36
CA SER A 309 7.17 8.75 -0.08
C SER A 309 7.79 10.00 -0.67
N PHE A 310 8.55 10.72 0.16
CA PHE A 310 9.19 11.98 -0.21
C PHE A 310 10.70 11.81 -0.13
N ASN A 311 11.39 12.03 -1.25
CA ASN A 311 12.83 11.95 -1.36
C ASN A 311 13.39 13.37 -1.53
N LEU A 312 14.01 13.87 -0.48
CA LEU A 312 14.63 15.20 -0.44
C LEU A 312 16.10 15.08 -0.86
N GLY A 313 16.45 15.66 -2.01
CA GLY A 313 17.82 15.66 -2.54
C GLY A 313 18.79 16.52 -1.74
N ALA A 314 20.09 16.33 -1.97
CA ALA A 314 21.13 17.08 -1.28
C ALA A 314 21.06 18.60 -1.55
N GLY A 315 21.18 19.42 -0.49
CA GLY A 315 21.10 20.87 -0.58
C GLY A 315 19.72 21.37 -1.03
N ASN A 316 18.65 20.69 -0.63
CA ASN A 316 17.29 21.18 -0.75
C ASN A 316 17.00 22.22 0.35
N GLU A 317 16.08 23.15 0.07
CA GLU A 317 15.68 24.22 1.02
C GLU A 317 14.54 23.80 1.96
N LEU A 318 13.94 22.64 1.69
CA LEU A 318 12.84 22.10 2.48
C LEU A 318 13.40 21.39 3.73
N LYS A 319 12.68 21.48 4.83
CA LYS A 319 12.96 20.61 5.98
C LYS A 319 12.22 19.30 5.80
N ARG A 320 12.54 18.32 6.65
CA ARG A 320 11.82 17.05 6.72
C ARG A 320 10.31 17.30 6.83
N ILE A 321 9.52 16.43 6.25
CA ILE A 321 8.07 16.51 6.37
C ILE A 321 7.70 15.89 7.72
N LYS A 322 7.08 16.70 8.59
CA LYS A 322 6.68 16.31 9.94
C LYS A 322 5.33 15.59 9.94
N ALA A 323 4.38 16.11 9.16
CA ALA A 323 3.04 15.56 9.08
C ALA A 323 2.42 15.85 7.71
N ILE A 324 1.39 15.07 7.36
CA ILE A 324 0.57 15.29 6.18
C ILE A 324 -0.90 15.47 6.59
N GLY A 325 -1.62 16.26 5.81
CA GLY A 325 -3.06 16.43 5.92
C GLY A 325 -3.83 15.40 5.10
N PRO A 326 -5.17 15.41 5.22
CA PRO A 326 -6.04 14.63 4.35
C PRO A 326 -5.97 15.14 2.91
N ILE A 327 -6.12 14.24 1.95
CA ILE A 327 -6.21 14.60 0.53
C ILE A 327 -7.47 15.43 0.30
N GLN A 328 -7.34 16.48 -0.52
CA GLN A 328 -8.47 17.26 -1.01
C GLN A 328 -8.53 17.14 -2.54
N MET A 329 -9.75 16.97 -3.05
CA MET A 329 -10.00 16.85 -4.48
C MET A 329 -10.79 18.07 -4.94
N ARG A 330 -10.29 18.76 -5.97
CA ARG A 330 -10.93 19.97 -6.49
C ARG A 330 -10.97 20.00 -8.00
N ARG A 331 -11.85 20.85 -8.53
CA ARG A 331 -11.84 21.18 -9.95
C ARG A 331 -10.72 22.19 -10.23
N PRO A 332 -10.14 22.21 -11.44
CA PRO A 332 -9.07 23.16 -11.78
C PRO A 332 -9.42 24.63 -11.49
N GLU A 333 -10.68 25.02 -11.71
CA GLU A 333 -11.20 26.36 -11.49
C GLU A 333 -11.64 26.67 -10.05
N ALA A 334 -11.69 25.65 -9.18
CA ALA A 334 -12.13 25.81 -7.80
C ALA A 334 -10.98 26.30 -6.90
N GLN A 335 -11.29 27.25 -6.01
CA GLN A 335 -10.34 27.78 -5.02
C GLN A 335 -10.11 26.83 -3.84
N SER A 336 -11.08 25.97 -3.54
CA SER A 336 -11.05 25.02 -2.41
C SER A 336 -11.50 23.63 -2.86
N GLY A 337 -10.91 22.60 -2.26
CA GLY A 337 -11.25 21.21 -2.52
C GLY A 337 -12.16 20.56 -1.50
N GLU A 338 -12.75 19.45 -1.91
CA GLU A 338 -13.53 18.59 -1.04
C GLU A 338 -12.61 17.50 -0.46
N GLN A 339 -12.68 17.32 0.86
CA GLN A 339 -11.81 16.39 1.56
C GLN A 339 -12.17 14.93 1.27
N VAL A 340 -11.18 14.14 0.86
CA VAL A 340 -11.25 12.68 0.85
C VAL A 340 -11.09 12.20 2.28
N ALA A 341 -12.09 11.50 2.79
CA ALA A 341 -12.14 11.07 4.18
C ALA A 341 -11.11 9.96 4.42
N GLY A 342 -10.04 10.27 5.14
CA GLY A 342 -8.96 9.33 5.47
C GLY A 342 -8.15 9.80 6.67
N VAL A 343 -7.41 8.86 7.27
CA VAL A 343 -6.55 9.11 8.44
C VAL A 343 -5.08 9.01 8.01
N PRO A 344 -4.32 10.12 8.07
CA PRO A 344 -2.89 10.09 7.81
C PRO A 344 -2.13 9.53 9.02
N VAL A 345 -1.14 8.68 8.75
CA VAL A 345 -0.21 8.16 9.75
C VAL A 345 1.23 8.17 9.21
N PRO A 346 2.22 8.62 10.01
CA PRO A 346 3.61 8.48 9.64
C PRO A 346 4.03 7.00 9.71
N ILE A 347 4.74 6.52 8.70
CA ILE A 347 5.37 5.19 8.70
C ILE A 347 6.83 5.34 9.16
N THR A 348 7.57 6.19 8.46
CA THR A 348 8.95 6.57 8.76
C THR A 348 9.17 8.04 8.39
N ASP A 349 10.39 8.52 8.56
CA ASP A 349 10.78 9.83 8.06
C ASP A 349 10.46 9.97 6.58
N ASN A 350 9.71 11.02 6.23
CA ASN A 350 9.30 11.32 4.86
C ASN A 350 8.51 10.20 4.15
N ALA A 351 7.90 9.28 4.90
CA ALA A 351 6.99 8.28 4.35
C ALA A 351 5.72 8.15 5.20
N PHE A 352 4.58 8.22 4.54
CA PHE A 352 3.28 8.31 5.20
C PHE A 352 2.26 7.39 4.53
N LEU A 353 1.30 6.92 5.31
CA LEU A 353 0.14 6.18 4.85
C LEU A 353 -1.11 7.03 5.13
N ILE A 354 -2.03 7.10 4.19
CA ILE A 354 -3.40 7.55 4.46
C ILE A 354 -4.33 6.34 4.29
N GLY A 355 -4.95 5.91 5.39
CA GLY A 355 -6.03 4.93 5.33
C GLY A 355 -7.35 5.63 4.99
N LEU A 356 -7.88 5.44 3.79
CA LEU A 356 -9.19 6.00 3.41
C LEU A 356 -10.30 5.27 4.17
N LEU A 357 -11.24 6.01 4.76
CA LEU A 357 -12.26 5.42 5.62
C LEU A 357 -13.18 4.46 4.85
N ARG A 358 -13.64 3.40 5.53
CA ARG A 358 -14.61 2.42 5.03
C ARG A 358 -16.06 2.84 5.30
N GLY A 359 -17.00 2.10 4.71
CA GLY A 359 -18.44 2.20 5.01
C GLY A 359 -19.06 3.43 4.36
N ASN A 360 -19.85 4.21 5.11
CA ASN A 360 -20.64 5.34 4.58
C ASN A 360 -19.81 6.44 3.88
N ARG A 361 -18.49 6.50 4.13
CA ARG A 361 -17.59 7.48 3.48
C ARG A 361 -16.95 6.97 2.20
N GLU A 362 -16.95 5.66 1.98
CA GLU A 362 -16.22 5.00 0.90
C GLU A 362 -16.75 5.38 -0.48
N ALA A 363 -18.06 5.30 -0.69
CA ALA A 363 -18.68 5.68 -1.97
C ALA A 363 -18.39 7.15 -2.34
N ARG A 364 -18.45 8.06 -1.36
CA ARG A 364 -18.08 9.48 -1.57
C ARG A 364 -16.61 9.63 -1.92
N ASN A 365 -15.72 8.93 -1.22
CA ASN A 365 -14.28 8.96 -1.54
C ASN A 365 -14.01 8.48 -2.98
N VAL A 366 -14.66 7.40 -3.41
CA VAL A 366 -14.54 6.90 -4.79
C VAL A 366 -14.97 7.94 -5.82
N VAL A 367 -16.09 8.64 -5.58
CA VAL A 367 -16.56 9.74 -6.45
C VAL A 367 -15.54 10.89 -6.48
N LEU A 368 -15.00 11.27 -5.32
CA LEU A 368 -13.98 12.32 -5.22
C LEU A 368 -12.66 11.96 -5.87
N LEU A 369 -12.26 10.69 -5.86
CA LEU A 369 -11.05 10.26 -6.55
C LEU A 369 -11.26 10.18 -8.06
N ARG A 370 -12.49 9.90 -8.52
CA ARG A 370 -12.80 9.79 -9.95
C ARG A 370 -12.80 11.14 -10.66
N SER A 371 -13.69 12.06 -10.28
CA SER A 371 -14.08 13.17 -11.17
C SER A 371 -13.26 14.47 -11.05
N PRO A 372 -12.99 15.02 -9.86
CA PRO A 372 -12.18 16.25 -9.73
C PRO A 372 -10.77 16.03 -10.27
N MET A 373 -10.24 16.96 -11.07
CA MET A 373 -8.98 16.76 -11.80
C MET A 373 -7.72 17.15 -11.02
N VAL A 374 -7.86 17.82 -9.88
CA VAL A 374 -6.73 18.27 -9.06
C VAL A 374 -6.78 17.61 -7.69
N LEU A 375 -5.63 17.07 -7.28
CA LEU A 375 -5.39 16.46 -5.97
C LEU A 375 -4.45 17.37 -5.19
N ASP A 376 -4.95 17.95 -4.10
CA ASP A 376 -4.13 18.71 -3.16
C ASP A 376 -3.80 17.85 -1.94
N LEU A 377 -2.52 17.87 -1.56
CA LEU A 377 -1.99 17.21 -0.38
C LEU A 377 -1.35 18.27 0.55
N PRO A 378 -2.06 18.69 1.60
CA PRO A 378 -1.50 19.55 2.63
C PRO A 378 -0.39 18.83 3.41
N LEU A 379 0.63 19.57 3.81
CA LEU A 379 1.84 19.10 4.50
C LEU A 379 2.22 20.09 5.61
N GLN A 380 2.91 19.57 6.62
CA GLN A 380 3.61 20.37 7.62
C GLN A 380 5.09 20.00 7.64
N LEU A 381 5.96 20.98 7.45
CA LEU A 381 7.40 20.81 7.55
C LEU A 381 7.86 20.80 9.02
N GLU A 382 9.04 20.24 9.28
CA GLU A 382 9.62 20.15 10.62
C GLU A 382 9.90 21.51 11.26
N ASP A 383 10.19 22.53 10.45
CA ASP A 383 10.34 23.91 10.89
C ASP A 383 8.99 24.62 11.17
N GLY A 384 7.87 23.89 11.07
CA GLY A 384 6.52 24.38 11.35
C GLY A 384 5.81 25.03 10.16
N ARG A 385 6.50 25.24 9.03
CA ARG A 385 5.89 25.83 7.83
C ARG A 385 4.83 24.91 7.24
N ALA A 386 3.70 25.51 6.84
CA ALA A 386 2.68 24.81 6.06
C ALA A 386 3.14 24.72 4.59
N ALA A 387 2.83 23.60 3.95
CA ALA A 387 3.02 23.43 2.52
C ALA A 387 1.85 22.66 1.90
N THR A 388 1.64 22.79 0.60
CA THR A 388 0.64 22.03 -0.16
C THR A 388 1.24 21.58 -1.47
N ILE A 389 1.12 20.29 -1.78
CA ILE A 389 1.41 19.75 -3.11
C ILE A 389 0.09 19.68 -3.89
N SER A 390 -0.02 20.40 -4.99
CA SER A 390 -1.15 20.37 -5.92
C SER A 390 -0.76 19.58 -7.17
N LEU A 391 -1.50 18.51 -7.49
CA LEU A 391 -1.23 17.60 -8.61
C LEU A 391 -2.39 17.59 -9.60
N GLU A 392 -2.12 17.85 -10.87
CA GLU A 392 -3.11 17.66 -11.93
C GLU A 392 -3.11 16.21 -12.42
N LYS A 393 -4.30 15.60 -12.53
CA LYS A 393 -4.47 14.28 -13.14
C LYS A 393 -4.32 14.34 -14.65
N GLY A 394 -4.88 15.37 -15.28
CA GLY A 394 -5.04 15.46 -16.73
C GLY A 394 -5.83 14.27 -17.32
N PRO A 395 -5.99 14.21 -18.66
CA PRO A 395 -6.73 13.13 -19.31
C PRO A 395 -6.11 11.74 -19.13
N GLY A 396 -4.78 11.67 -19.00
CA GLY A 396 -4.05 10.43 -18.75
C GLY A 396 -4.32 9.89 -17.34
N GLY A 397 -4.17 10.74 -16.32
CA GLY A 397 -4.45 10.38 -14.93
C GLY A 397 -5.93 10.09 -14.69
N GLU A 398 -6.85 10.81 -15.32
CA GLU A 398 -8.29 10.52 -15.22
C GLU A 398 -8.60 9.08 -15.62
N ARG A 399 -8.05 8.61 -16.75
CA ARG A 399 -8.19 7.23 -17.20
C ARG A 399 -7.58 6.23 -16.22
N VAL A 400 -6.37 6.49 -15.73
CA VAL A 400 -5.70 5.63 -14.73
C VAL A 400 -6.56 5.50 -13.47
N PHE A 401 -7.12 6.60 -12.96
CA PHE A 401 -7.99 6.58 -11.79
C PHE A 401 -9.30 5.84 -12.07
N ALA A 402 -9.94 6.08 -13.21
CA ALA A 402 -11.17 5.39 -13.60
C ALA A 402 -10.95 3.87 -13.69
N ASP A 403 -9.92 3.44 -14.42
CA ASP A 403 -9.60 2.03 -14.64
C ASP A 403 -9.31 1.30 -13.32
N ALA A 404 -8.53 1.93 -12.42
CA ALA A 404 -8.26 1.38 -11.10
C ALA A 404 -9.53 1.25 -10.25
N LEU A 405 -10.33 2.32 -10.16
CA LEU A 405 -11.57 2.34 -9.37
C LEU A 405 -12.62 1.34 -9.92
N ASP A 406 -12.68 1.16 -11.24
CA ASP A 406 -13.56 0.18 -11.89
C ASP A 406 -13.09 -1.26 -11.70
N ALA A 407 -11.79 -1.48 -11.58
CA ALA A 407 -11.26 -2.80 -11.23
C ALA A 407 -11.48 -3.12 -9.74
N TRP A 408 -11.47 -2.11 -8.86
CA TRP A 408 -11.73 -2.28 -7.43
C TRP A 408 -13.21 -2.46 -7.08
N SER A 409 -14.13 -2.10 -7.96
CA SER A 409 -15.57 -2.29 -7.74
C SER A 409 -16.07 -3.71 -8.08
N LYS A 410 -15.25 -4.49 -8.77
CA LYS A 410 -15.42 -5.92 -9.01
C LYS A 410 -14.92 -6.72 -7.81
#